data_AF-A0A5C3MUC0-F1
#
_entry.id   AF-A0A5C3MUC0-F1
#
_cell.length_a   1.000
_cell.length_b   1.000
_cell.length_c   1.000
_cell.angle_alpha   90.00
_cell.angle_beta   90.00
_cell.angle_gamma   90.00
#
_symmetry.space_group_name_H-M   'P 1'
#
loop_
_entity.id
_entity.type
_entity.pdbx_description
1 polymer ?
#
loop_
_entity_poly.entity_id
_entity_poly.type
_entity_poly.pdbx_seq_one_letter_code
_entity_poly.pdbx_strand_id
1 'polypeptide(L)'
;MVKLFIKDVLGIGSDQPGLYGESSAYYGTVEQQGRLTLHLHLLLWISGSLSPQEIRTNMMDVNSAFRQKMLEYLEGAHQGHFIDKNLSEVENDVKFAESDPLYKNPTQTLPDIPPVPCNHSSDPQCPRCDTSNKWWIKFKGTVNDLLYRSNIHSCGDHCLVNGVCKARFPRPIIPQTIVDDNDGSIQLKKLEERLNTFTPTLTYLLRSNSDVTSLLSGTALKAVVAYVTDYITKTPLKTYTIFQTIRDVFDR
;
A
#
# COMPACT_ATOMS: atom_id res chain seq x y z
N MET A 1 -13.24 9.56 -7.79
CA MET A 1 -12.13 8.71 -7.32
C MET A 1 -11.80 8.98 -5.84
N VAL A 2 -11.27 10.15 -5.45
CA VAL A 2 -10.88 10.44 -4.05
C VAL A 2 -12.00 10.18 -3.02
N LYS A 3 -13.23 10.65 -3.28
CA LYS A 3 -14.37 10.40 -2.37
C LYS A 3 -14.69 8.91 -2.19
N LEU A 4 -14.57 8.12 -3.26
CA LEU A 4 -14.78 6.67 -3.22
C LEU A 4 -13.65 5.99 -2.44
N PHE A 5 -12.40 6.43 -2.63
CA PHE A 5 -11.28 5.91 -1.84
C PHE A 5 -11.48 6.16 -0.34
N ILE A 6 -11.83 7.39 0.04
CA ILE A 6 -12.05 7.77 1.44
C ILE A 6 -13.21 6.98 2.06
N LYS A 7 -14.32 6.82 1.33
CA LYS A 7 -15.49 6.10 1.84
C LYS A 7 -15.29 4.58 1.84
N ASP A 8 -14.95 4.02 0.68
CA ASP A 8 -15.04 2.58 0.41
C ASP A 8 -13.74 1.84 0.75
N VAL A 9 -12.58 2.51 0.74
CA VAL A 9 -11.29 1.90 1.14
C VAL A 9 -10.94 2.24 2.58
N LEU A 10 -11.13 3.49 3.00
CA LEU A 10 -10.79 3.94 4.37
C LEU A 10 -11.96 3.85 5.35
N GLY A 11 -13.16 3.51 4.89
CA GLY A 11 -14.34 3.30 5.75
C GLY A 11 -14.91 4.58 6.37
N ILE A 12 -14.54 5.77 5.88
CA ILE A 12 -15.01 7.03 6.47
C ILE A 12 -16.50 7.23 6.17
N GLY A 13 -17.32 7.33 7.22
CA GLY A 13 -18.77 7.48 7.10
C GLY A 13 -19.45 6.21 6.55
N SER A 14 -18.80 5.05 6.68
CA SER A 14 -19.33 3.73 6.35
C SER A 14 -19.74 3.00 7.64
N ASP A 15 -20.71 2.10 7.55
CA ASP A 15 -21.09 1.20 8.66
C ASP A 15 -20.10 0.05 8.85
N GLN A 16 -19.07 -0.05 7.99
CA GLN A 16 -18.04 -1.08 8.01
C GLN A 16 -16.66 -0.45 8.23
N PRO A 17 -15.75 -1.13 8.96
CA PRO A 17 -14.37 -0.68 9.11
C PRO A 17 -13.65 -0.53 7.76
N GLY A 18 -12.71 0.41 7.70
CA GLY A 18 -11.83 0.56 6.55
C GLY A 18 -10.76 -0.52 6.48
N LEU A 19 -9.97 -0.51 5.41
CA LEU A 19 -8.89 -1.47 5.15
C LEU A 19 -7.85 -1.53 6.28
N TYR A 20 -7.61 -0.41 6.96
CA TYR A 20 -6.65 -0.30 8.07
C TYR A 20 -7.33 -0.29 9.45
N GLY A 21 -8.63 -0.61 9.51
CA GLY A 21 -9.43 -0.58 10.74
C GLY A 21 -10.48 0.51 10.75
N GLU A 22 -11.10 0.70 11.91
CA GLU A 22 -12.13 1.72 12.11
C GLU A 22 -11.49 3.12 12.13
N SER A 23 -11.98 4.01 11.28
CA SER A 23 -11.42 5.35 11.13
C SER A 23 -12.21 6.36 11.96
N SER A 24 -11.52 7.09 12.85
CA SER A 24 -12.14 8.12 13.71
C SER A 24 -12.14 9.51 13.08
N ALA A 25 -11.11 9.83 12.30
CA ALA A 25 -10.98 11.12 11.62
C ALA A 25 -10.06 11.00 10.41
N TYR A 26 -10.18 11.97 9.49
CA TYR A 26 -9.21 12.14 8.42
C TYR A 26 -9.00 13.62 8.12
N TYR A 27 -7.85 13.95 7.55
CA TYR A 27 -7.57 15.23 6.93
C TYR A 27 -6.96 14.95 5.56
N GLY A 28 -7.44 15.62 4.52
CA GLY A 28 -6.91 15.45 3.16
C GLY A 28 -6.78 16.77 2.43
N THR A 29 -5.68 16.94 1.69
CA THR A 29 -5.48 18.06 0.78
C THR A 29 -5.05 17.56 -0.60
N VAL A 30 -5.52 18.22 -1.64
CA VAL A 30 -5.11 17.95 -3.02
C VAL A 30 -4.14 19.04 -3.45
N GLU A 31 -2.92 18.64 -3.83
CA GLU A 31 -1.91 19.53 -4.38
C GLU A 31 -1.79 19.29 -5.89
N GLN A 32 -1.69 20.37 -6.67
CA GLN A 32 -1.21 20.30 -8.05
C GLN A 32 0.30 20.53 -8.06
N GLN A 33 1.07 19.49 -8.39
CA GLN A 33 2.49 19.70 -8.68
C GLN A 33 2.61 20.42 -10.03
N GLY A 34 3.61 21.28 -10.21
CA GLY A 34 3.86 22.11 -11.40
C GLY A 34 4.11 21.36 -12.72
N ARG A 35 3.67 20.10 -12.81
CA ARG A 35 3.70 19.21 -13.98
C ARG A 35 2.31 18.63 -14.30
N LEU A 36 1.23 19.32 -13.90
CA LEU A 36 -0.17 18.94 -14.17
C LEU A 36 -0.60 17.59 -13.56
N THR A 37 0.07 17.14 -12.50
CA THR A 37 -0.33 15.94 -11.74
C THR A 37 -0.95 16.35 -10.41
N LEU A 38 -2.06 15.69 -10.05
CA LEU A 38 -2.73 15.89 -8.76
C LEU A 38 -2.24 14.85 -7.76
N HIS A 39 -1.89 15.31 -6.57
CA HIS A 39 -1.43 14.48 -5.46
C HIS A 39 -2.39 14.67 -4.29
N LEU A 40 -2.84 13.57 -3.71
CA LEU A 40 -3.64 13.59 -2.48
C LEU A 40 -2.71 13.29 -1.30
N HIS A 41 -2.53 14.25 -0.42
CA HIS A 41 -1.90 14.04 0.88
C HIS A 41 -2.99 13.83 1.92
N LEU A 42 -2.94 12.71 2.63
CA LEU A 42 -4.00 12.31 3.57
C LEU A 42 -3.38 11.86 4.91
N LEU A 43 -3.97 12.34 6.00
CA LEU A 43 -3.78 11.80 7.35
C LEU A 43 -5.07 11.07 7.75
N LEU A 44 -4.93 9.87 8.29
CA LEU A 44 -6.02 9.04 8.78
C LEU A 44 -5.76 8.69 10.24
N TRP A 45 -6.76 8.86 11.09
CA TRP A 45 -6.72 8.45 12.49
C TRP A 45 -7.55 7.20 12.68
N ILE A 46 -6.91 6.13 13.14
CA ILE A 46 -7.56 4.84 13.41
C ILE A 46 -8.04 4.85 14.86
N SER A 47 -9.32 4.52 15.07
CA SER A 47 -9.95 4.41 16.40
C SER A 47 -9.17 3.44 17.30
N GLY A 48 -9.01 3.80 18.57
CA GLY A 48 -8.29 2.97 19.55
C GLY A 48 -6.76 2.91 19.36
N SER A 49 -6.18 3.77 18.51
CA SER A 49 -4.73 3.88 18.37
C SER A 49 -4.10 4.38 19.67
N LEU A 50 -3.26 3.53 20.27
CA LEU A 50 -2.46 3.88 21.43
C LEU A 50 -1.41 4.93 21.07
N SER A 51 -0.95 5.69 22.08
CA SER A 51 0.18 6.59 21.89
C SER A 51 1.45 5.79 21.54
N PRO A 52 2.43 6.39 20.82
CA PRO A 52 3.68 5.70 20.51
C PRO A 52 4.41 5.14 21.75
N GLN A 53 4.27 5.82 22.90
CA GLN A 53 4.86 5.36 24.15
C GLN A 53 4.18 4.11 24.69
N GLU A 54 2.84 4.06 24.68
CA GLU A 54 2.07 2.88 25.09
C GLU A 54 2.31 1.69 24.14
N ILE A 55 2.36 1.94 22.83
CA ILE A 55 2.74 0.92 21.84
C ILE A 55 4.11 0.36 22.21
N ARG A 56 5.12 1.22 22.40
CA ARG A 56 6.47 0.79 22.77
C ARG A 56 6.46 -0.04 24.06
N THR A 57 5.81 0.44 25.13
CA THR A 57 5.72 -0.29 26.39
C THR A 57 5.11 -1.67 26.22
N ASN A 58 4.02 -1.78 25.46
CA ASN A 58 3.37 -3.07 25.20
C ASN A 58 4.20 -3.99 24.28
N MET A 59 4.98 -3.42 23.36
CA MET A 59 5.88 -4.18 22.47
C MET A 59 7.10 -4.75 23.20
N MET A 60 7.58 -4.07 24.25
CA MET A 60 8.70 -4.53 25.09
C MET A 60 8.32 -5.73 25.96
N ASP A 61 7.04 -5.92 26.27
CA ASP A 61 6.57 -7.12 26.97
C ASP A 61 6.40 -8.27 25.96
N VAL A 62 7.35 -9.20 25.99
CA VAL A 62 7.41 -10.38 25.09
C VAL A 62 6.16 -11.26 25.19
N ASN A 63 5.51 -11.28 26.36
CA ASN A 63 4.33 -12.12 26.60
C ASN A 63 3.01 -11.36 26.40
N SER A 64 3.06 -10.10 25.96
CA SER A 64 1.85 -9.31 25.82
C SER A 64 1.00 -9.79 24.63
N ALA A 65 -0.29 -10.00 24.88
CA ALA A 65 -1.26 -10.27 23.82
C ALA A 65 -1.32 -9.12 22.78
N PHE A 66 -0.95 -7.90 23.20
CA PHE A 66 -0.84 -6.75 22.30
C PHE A 66 0.27 -6.94 21.26
N ARG A 67 1.47 -7.37 21.67
CA ARG A 67 2.60 -7.62 20.76
C ARG A 67 2.20 -8.60 19.67
N GLN A 68 1.59 -9.72 20.04
CA GLN A 68 1.13 -10.72 19.08
C GLN A 68 0.08 -10.13 18.10
N LYS A 69 -0.96 -9.48 18.61
CA LYS A 69 -2.02 -8.89 17.77
C LYS A 69 -1.50 -7.77 16.86
N MET A 70 -0.53 -6.99 17.31
CA MET A 70 0.11 -5.95 16.50
C MET A 70 0.89 -6.57 15.33
N LEU A 71 1.60 -7.68 15.57
CA LEU A 71 2.29 -8.40 14.50
C LEU A 71 1.31 -9.00 13.49
N GLU A 72 0.25 -9.67 13.97
CA GLU A 72 -0.82 -10.21 13.12
C GLU A 72 -1.47 -9.11 12.26
N TYR A 73 -1.76 -7.94 12.86
CA TYR A 73 -2.30 -6.80 12.14
C TYR A 73 -1.33 -6.29 11.06
N LEU A 74 -0.05 -6.09 11.41
CA LEU A 74 0.93 -5.56 10.47
C LEU A 74 1.21 -6.54 9.32
N GLU A 75 1.29 -7.84 9.58
CA GLU A 75 1.44 -8.87 8.54
C GLU A 75 0.19 -9.00 7.67
N GLY A 76 -1.00 -8.78 8.24
CA GLY A 76 -2.24 -8.72 7.46
C GLY A 76 -2.32 -7.48 6.55
N ALA A 77 -1.69 -6.37 6.96
CA ALA A 77 -1.71 -5.11 6.21
C ALA A 77 -0.50 -4.91 5.28
N HIS A 78 0.62 -5.59 5.51
CA HIS A 78 1.89 -5.35 4.82
C HIS A 78 2.54 -6.66 4.37
N GLN A 79 2.97 -6.69 3.11
CA GLN A 79 3.71 -7.81 2.54
C GLN A 79 4.90 -7.30 1.73
N GLY A 80 6.06 -7.91 1.94
CA GLY A 80 7.32 -7.57 1.24
C GLY A 80 7.81 -8.64 0.26
N HIS A 81 6.89 -9.47 -0.25
CA HIS A 81 7.18 -10.60 -1.15
C HIS A 81 5.95 -10.95 -1.99
N PHE A 82 6.12 -11.68 -3.10
CA PHE A 82 4.99 -12.19 -3.89
C PHE A 82 4.14 -13.16 -3.07
N ILE A 83 2.85 -13.26 -3.41
CA ILE A 83 1.90 -14.13 -2.71
C ILE A 83 2.11 -15.56 -3.19
N ASP A 84 2.49 -16.45 -2.27
CA ASP A 84 2.67 -17.90 -2.47
C ASP A 84 3.66 -18.30 -3.60
N LYS A 85 4.49 -17.37 -4.08
CA LYS A 85 5.42 -17.57 -5.22
C LYS A 85 6.71 -16.77 -5.03
N ASN A 86 7.75 -17.12 -5.78
CA ASN A 86 8.96 -16.32 -5.95
C ASN A 86 8.95 -15.54 -7.28
N LEU A 87 9.89 -14.61 -7.45
CA LEU A 87 10.01 -13.79 -8.67
C LEU A 87 10.01 -14.60 -9.97
N SER A 88 10.81 -15.68 -10.05
CA SER A 88 10.94 -16.48 -11.27
C SER A 88 9.64 -17.20 -11.63
N GLU A 89 8.91 -17.69 -10.63
CA GLU A 89 7.59 -18.30 -10.83
C GLU A 89 6.57 -17.28 -11.35
N VAL A 90 6.54 -16.08 -10.75
CA VAL A 90 5.64 -15.01 -11.20
C VAL A 90 5.98 -14.54 -12.61
N GLU A 91 7.26 -14.39 -12.94
CA GLU A 91 7.70 -14.06 -14.29
C GLU A 91 7.22 -15.10 -15.32
N ASN A 92 7.33 -16.39 -14.99
CA ASN A 92 6.84 -17.47 -15.85
C ASN A 92 5.32 -17.45 -16.01
N ASP A 93 4.56 -17.22 -14.92
CA ASP A 93 3.11 -17.08 -14.98
C ASP A 93 2.68 -15.91 -15.88
N VAL A 94 3.33 -14.76 -15.73
CA VAL A 94 3.01 -13.55 -16.51
C VAL A 94 3.30 -13.79 -17.98
N LYS A 95 4.46 -14.37 -18.32
CA LYS A 95 4.81 -14.73 -19.71
C LYS A 95 3.84 -15.75 -20.31
N PHE A 96 3.45 -16.74 -19.51
CA PHE A 96 2.45 -17.73 -19.94
C PHE A 96 1.09 -17.06 -20.19
N ALA A 97 0.63 -16.20 -19.30
CA ALA A 97 -0.61 -15.45 -19.47
C ALA A 97 -0.56 -14.54 -20.70
N GLU A 98 0.55 -13.83 -20.93
CA GLU A 98 0.76 -12.97 -22.11
C GLU A 98 0.74 -13.74 -23.44
N SER A 99 0.97 -15.06 -23.43
CA SER A 99 0.88 -15.89 -24.63
C SER A 99 -0.57 -16.16 -25.07
N ASP A 100 -1.55 -15.97 -24.20
CA ASP A 100 -2.98 -16.08 -24.52
C ASP A 100 -3.48 -14.78 -25.19
N PRO A 101 -4.02 -14.82 -26.42
CA PRO A 101 -4.58 -13.64 -27.10
C PRO A 101 -5.71 -12.93 -26.32
N LEU A 102 -6.35 -13.60 -25.36
CA LEU A 102 -7.42 -13.04 -24.53
C LEU A 102 -6.89 -12.36 -23.26
N TYR A 103 -5.60 -12.52 -22.94
CA TYR A 103 -5.00 -11.88 -21.78
C TYR A 103 -5.05 -10.35 -21.88
N LYS A 104 -5.32 -9.72 -20.73
CA LYS A 104 -5.30 -8.27 -20.58
C LYS A 104 -4.42 -7.90 -19.42
N ASN A 105 -3.47 -7.01 -19.67
CA ASN A 105 -2.59 -6.49 -18.63
C ASN A 105 -3.42 -5.87 -17.49
N PRO A 106 -3.27 -6.34 -16.23
CA PRO A 106 -4.08 -5.86 -15.12
C PRO A 106 -3.84 -4.40 -14.75
N THR A 107 -2.76 -3.76 -15.22
CA THR A 107 -2.56 -2.31 -15.04
C THR A 107 -3.48 -1.48 -15.95
N GLN A 108 -4.16 -2.12 -16.90
CA GLN A 108 -5.03 -1.48 -17.90
C GLN A 108 -6.50 -1.93 -17.79
N THR A 109 -6.85 -2.65 -16.73
CA THR A 109 -8.21 -3.16 -16.51
C THR A 109 -8.73 -2.76 -15.13
N LEU A 110 -10.06 -2.79 -14.99
CA LEU A 110 -10.70 -2.58 -13.70
C LEU A 110 -10.64 -3.88 -12.87
N PRO A 111 -10.61 -3.77 -11.53
CA PRO A 111 -10.68 -4.94 -10.67
C PRO A 111 -11.99 -5.71 -10.81
N ASP A 112 -11.88 -7.04 -10.76
CA ASP A 112 -13.06 -7.90 -10.68
C ASP A 112 -13.69 -7.80 -9.30
N ILE A 113 -15.01 -7.69 -9.27
CA ILE A 113 -15.77 -7.62 -8.02
C ILE A 113 -15.74 -8.99 -7.35
N PRO A 114 -15.45 -9.07 -6.03
CA PRO A 114 -15.52 -10.33 -5.30
C PRO A 114 -16.97 -10.87 -5.28
N PRO A 115 -17.16 -12.20 -5.33
CA PRO A 115 -18.49 -12.77 -5.18
C PRO A 115 -19.05 -12.51 -3.77
N VAL A 116 -20.38 -12.49 -3.67
CA VAL A 116 -21.08 -12.30 -2.40
C VAL A 116 -20.73 -13.45 -1.44
N PRO A 117 -20.34 -13.17 -0.18
CA PRO A 117 -19.99 -14.19 0.79
C PRO A 117 -21.18 -15.09 1.15
N CYS A 118 -20.89 -16.32 1.55
CA CYS A 118 -21.89 -17.24 2.08
C CYS A 118 -22.17 -16.98 3.56
N ASN A 119 -23.38 -17.30 4.02
CA ASN A 119 -23.76 -17.24 5.44
C ASN A 119 -23.38 -18.53 6.22
N HIS A 120 -22.50 -19.36 5.65
CA HIS A 120 -22.04 -20.61 6.22
C HIS A 120 -20.53 -20.73 6.07
N SER A 121 -19.92 -21.59 6.88
CA SER A 121 -18.50 -21.93 6.76
C SER A 121 -18.17 -22.52 5.39
N SER A 122 -16.90 -22.44 4.98
CA SER A 122 -16.43 -22.93 3.68
C SER A 122 -16.88 -24.37 3.44
N ASP A 123 -17.69 -24.57 2.41
CA ASP A 123 -18.25 -25.86 2.02
C ASP A 123 -17.84 -26.19 0.57
N PRO A 124 -17.07 -27.26 0.33
CA PRO A 124 -16.66 -27.68 -1.02
C PRO A 124 -17.83 -28.00 -1.95
N GLN A 125 -19.01 -28.33 -1.41
CA GLN A 125 -20.20 -28.65 -2.20
C GLN A 125 -21.02 -27.40 -2.56
N CYS A 126 -20.71 -26.24 -1.94
CA CYS A 126 -21.39 -25.00 -2.23
C CYS A 126 -20.80 -24.30 -3.47
N PRO A 127 -21.58 -24.09 -4.54
CA PRO A 127 -21.08 -23.44 -5.76
C PRO A 127 -20.58 -22.01 -5.54
N ARG A 128 -21.13 -21.30 -4.54
CA ARG A 128 -20.68 -19.94 -4.19
C ARG A 128 -19.33 -19.96 -3.47
N CYS A 129 -19.09 -20.95 -2.59
CA CYS A 129 -17.79 -21.13 -1.96
C CYS A 129 -16.72 -21.48 -3.01
N ASP A 130 -17.04 -22.35 -3.98
CA ASP A 130 -16.13 -22.64 -5.11
C ASP A 130 -15.83 -21.39 -5.94
N THR A 131 -16.85 -20.59 -6.26
CA THR A 131 -16.68 -19.31 -6.97
C THR A 131 -15.79 -18.33 -6.19
N SER A 132 -16.00 -18.22 -4.87
CA SER A 132 -15.18 -17.41 -3.97
C SER A 132 -13.73 -17.89 -3.94
N ASN A 133 -13.49 -19.20 -3.85
CA ASN A 133 -12.15 -19.77 -3.86
C ASN A 133 -11.43 -19.48 -5.18
N LYS A 134 -12.11 -19.66 -6.31
CA LYS A 134 -11.59 -19.30 -7.64
C LYS A 134 -11.26 -17.81 -7.75
N TRP A 135 -12.11 -16.95 -7.20
CA TRP A 135 -11.83 -15.51 -7.17
C TRP A 135 -10.59 -15.19 -6.34
N TRP A 136 -10.39 -15.79 -5.17
CA TRP A 136 -9.18 -15.59 -4.36
C TRP A 136 -7.91 -16.07 -5.06
N ILE A 137 -7.97 -17.20 -5.79
CA ILE A 137 -6.85 -17.66 -6.62
C ILE A 137 -6.54 -16.62 -7.71
N LYS A 138 -7.57 -16.13 -8.41
CA LYS A 138 -7.41 -15.07 -9.42
C LYS A 138 -6.86 -13.79 -8.80
N PHE A 139 -7.35 -13.38 -7.62
CA PHE A 139 -6.87 -12.22 -6.89
C PHE A 139 -5.36 -12.30 -6.65
N LYS A 140 -4.87 -13.42 -6.08
CA LYS A 140 -3.45 -13.63 -5.81
C LYS A 140 -2.60 -13.54 -7.08
N GLY A 141 -3.01 -14.25 -8.14
CA GLY A 141 -2.33 -14.20 -9.44
C GLY A 141 -2.30 -12.79 -10.02
N THR A 142 -3.41 -12.06 -9.94
CA THR A 142 -3.50 -10.70 -10.46
C THR A 142 -2.65 -9.71 -9.65
N VAL A 143 -2.61 -9.86 -8.32
CA VAL A 143 -1.73 -9.04 -7.47
C VAL A 143 -0.26 -9.31 -7.83
N ASN A 144 0.15 -10.57 -7.96
CA ASN A 144 1.53 -10.90 -8.35
C ASN A 144 1.92 -10.30 -9.71
N ASP A 145 1.03 -10.36 -10.70
CA ASP A 145 1.21 -9.74 -12.02
C ASP A 145 1.41 -8.21 -11.89
N LEU A 146 0.54 -7.52 -11.15
CA LEU A 146 0.68 -6.08 -10.87
C LEU A 146 2.00 -5.74 -10.16
N LEU A 147 2.41 -6.57 -9.21
CA LEU A 147 3.66 -6.39 -8.47
C LEU A 147 4.86 -6.51 -9.39
N TYR A 148 4.88 -7.54 -10.24
CA TYR A 148 5.92 -7.78 -11.23
C TYR A 148 6.07 -6.60 -12.19
N ARG A 149 4.95 -6.06 -12.68
CA ARG A 149 4.95 -4.96 -13.65
C ARG A 149 5.29 -3.60 -13.06
N SER A 150 4.82 -3.32 -11.84
CA SER A 150 4.76 -1.95 -11.34
C SER A 150 5.46 -1.72 -10.01
N ASN A 151 5.84 -2.76 -9.26
CA ASN A 151 6.36 -2.61 -7.88
C ASN A 151 7.81 -3.09 -7.69
N ILE A 152 8.42 -3.68 -8.71
CA ILE A 152 9.86 -3.99 -8.70
C ILE A 152 10.65 -2.73 -9.07
N HIS A 153 11.57 -2.33 -8.21
CA HIS A 153 12.45 -1.20 -8.45
C HIS A 153 13.67 -1.60 -9.28
N SER A 154 13.84 -0.98 -10.44
CA SER A 154 15.07 -1.02 -11.22
C SER A 154 15.79 0.32 -11.08
N CYS A 155 17.05 0.30 -10.64
CA CYS A 155 17.82 1.53 -10.50
C CYS A 155 18.08 2.15 -11.88
N GLY A 156 17.94 3.46 -11.98
CA GLY A 156 18.32 4.25 -13.15
C GLY A 156 18.76 5.66 -12.75
N ASP A 157 19.01 6.51 -13.75
CA ASP A 157 19.59 7.85 -13.55
C ASP A 157 18.77 8.75 -12.61
N HIS A 158 17.46 8.50 -12.51
CA HIS A 158 16.55 9.30 -11.68
C HIS A 158 16.64 9.00 -10.18
N CYS A 159 17.17 7.83 -9.78
CA CYS A 159 17.25 7.44 -8.38
C CYS A 159 18.68 7.33 -7.85
N LEU A 160 19.67 7.15 -8.72
CA LEU A 160 21.07 7.01 -8.33
C LEU A 160 21.70 8.38 -8.07
N VAL A 161 22.14 8.61 -6.85
CA VAL A 161 22.90 9.79 -6.44
C VAL A 161 24.23 9.31 -5.88
N ASN A 162 25.35 9.66 -6.51
CA ASN A 162 26.69 9.18 -6.14
C ASN A 162 26.78 7.64 -6.02
N GLY A 163 26.12 6.92 -6.93
CA GLY A 163 26.09 5.45 -6.91
C GLY A 163 25.16 4.83 -5.85
N VAL A 164 24.49 5.63 -5.03
CA VAL A 164 23.56 5.17 -4.00
C VAL A 164 22.12 5.42 -4.44
N CYS A 165 21.25 4.42 -4.35
CA CYS A 165 19.84 4.60 -4.64
C CYS A 165 19.16 5.45 -3.55
N LYS A 166 18.64 6.62 -3.92
CA LYS A 166 17.89 7.52 -3.02
C LYS A 166 16.64 6.86 -2.43
N ALA A 167 16.06 5.89 -3.14
CA ALA A 167 14.94 5.06 -2.68
C ALA A 167 15.35 3.89 -1.77
N ARG A 168 16.65 3.77 -1.45
CA ARG A 168 17.24 2.79 -0.52
C ARG A 168 17.06 1.33 -0.95
N PHE A 169 17.20 1.08 -2.25
CA PHE A 169 17.28 -0.27 -2.80
C PHE A 169 18.74 -0.69 -3.04
N PRO A 170 19.08 -1.98 -2.89
CA PRO A 170 18.22 -3.07 -2.41
C PRO A 170 17.90 -2.93 -0.91
N ARG A 171 16.69 -3.34 -0.52
CA ARG A 171 16.26 -3.38 0.89
C ARG A 171 16.69 -4.72 1.51
N PRO A 172 17.01 -4.79 2.83
CA PRO A 172 17.41 -6.04 3.48
C PRO A 172 16.35 -7.14 3.37
N ILE A 173 16.81 -8.39 3.24
CA ILE A 173 15.97 -9.58 3.34
C ILE A 173 15.76 -9.92 4.82
N ILE A 174 14.51 -10.13 5.18
CA ILE A 174 14.06 -10.43 6.54
C ILE A 174 13.19 -11.69 6.44
N PRO A 175 13.72 -12.89 6.77
CA PRO A 175 13.03 -14.16 6.53
C PRO A 175 11.67 -14.30 7.25
N GLN A 176 11.55 -13.67 8.41
CA GLN A 176 10.36 -13.67 9.26
C GLN A 176 10.26 -12.33 9.99
N THR A 177 9.05 -11.94 10.38
CA THR A 177 8.86 -10.71 11.16
C THR A 177 9.51 -10.88 12.53
N ILE A 178 10.32 -9.89 12.92
CA ILE A 178 11.02 -9.87 14.22
C ILE A 178 10.73 -8.58 14.96
N VAL A 179 10.77 -8.66 16.30
CA VAL A 179 10.75 -7.50 17.19
C VAL A 179 12.11 -7.44 17.87
N ASP A 180 12.75 -6.29 17.85
CA ASP A 180 13.98 -6.05 18.60
C ASP A 180 13.62 -5.91 20.10
N ASP A 181 14.10 -6.83 20.92
CA ASP A 181 13.78 -6.85 22.36
C ASP A 181 14.47 -5.72 23.14
N ASN A 182 15.40 -4.95 22.54
CA ASN A 182 16.03 -3.81 23.19
C ASN A 182 15.20 -2.52 23.06
N ASP A 183 14.48 -2.35 21.96
CA ASP A 183 13.77 -1.10 21.68
C ASP A 183 12.31 -1.25 21.20
N GLY A 184 11.85 -2.49 21.01
CA GLY A 184 10.51 -2.84 20.58
C GLY A 184 10.25 -2.56 19.10
N SER A 185 11.28 -2.28 18.30
CA SER A 185 11.13 -2.01 16.88
C SER A 185 10.76 -3.28 16.10
N ILE A 186 9.85 -3.13 15.13
CA ILE A 186 9.38 -4.25 14.31
C ILE A 186 10.06 -4.19 12.96
N GLN A 187 10.63 -5.32 12.55
CA GLN A 187 11.13 -5.53 11.20
C GLN A 187 10.25 -6.58 10.53
N LEU A 188 9.48 -6.15 9.54
CA LEU A 188 8.52 -7.01 8.85
C LEU A 188 9.20 -7.98 7.89
N LYS A 189 8.64 -9.18 7.76
CA LYS A 189 9.06 -10.18 6.79
C LYS A 189 9.16 -9.58 5.38
N LYS A 190 10.32 -9.74 4.77
CA LYS A 190 10.64 -9.25 3.43
C LYS A 190 11.54 -10.24 2.71
N LEU A 191 11.01 -10.84 1.64
CA LEU A 191 11.75 -11.86 0.87
C LEU A 191 12.21 -11.34 -0.50
N GLU A 192 11.77 -10.15 -0.89
CA GLU A 192 12.13 -9.54 -2.17
C GLU A 192 12.83 -8.19 -1.94
N GLU A 193 14.14 -8.13 -2.18
CA GLU A 193 14.97 -6.95 -1.89
C GLU A 193 14.61 -5.73 -2.74
N ARG A 194 14.13 -5.96 -3.96
CA ARG A 194 13.80 -4.93 -4.96
C ARG A 194 12.32 -4.60 -5.05
N LEU A 195 11.47 -5.31 -4.32
CA LEU A 195 10.03 -5.08 -4.31
C LEU A 195 9.68 -4.02 -3.26
N ASN A 196 8.71 -3.15 -3.54
CA ASN A 196 8.09 -2.34 -2.50
C ASN A 196 7.42 -3.21 -1.43
N THR A 197 7.18 -2.65 -0.25
CA THR A 197 6.27 -3.28 0.71
C THR A 197 4.87 -2.81 0.36
N PHE A 198 3.87 -3.68 0.34
CA PHE A 198 2.55 -3.35 -0.20
C PHE A 198 1.42 -3.95 0.66
N THR A 199 0.20 -3.43 0.48
CA THR A 199 -1.03 -4.07 0.99
C THR A 199 -1.70 -4.78 -0.20
N PRO A 200 -1.88 -6.11 -0.19
CA PRO A 200 -2.41 -6.85 -1.35
C PRO A 200 -3.71 -6.27 -1.91
N THR A 201 -4.66 -5.94 -1.03
CA THR A 201 -5.95 -5.33 -1.40
C THR A 201 -5.76 -3.96 -2.04
N LEU A 202 -4.86 -3.13 -1.51
CA LEU A 202 -4.59 -1.82 -2.08
C LEU A 202 -3.94 -1.93 -3.46
N THR A 203 -2.96 -2.81 -3.65
CA THR A 203 -2.35 -3.08 -4.95
C THR A 203 -3.40 -3.56 -5.97
N TYR A 204 -4.30 -4.46 -5.56
CA TYR A 204 -5.38 -4.94 -6.40
C TYR A 204 -6.36 -3.84 -6.81
N LEU A 205 -6.68 -2.90 -5.92
CA LEU A 205 -7.61 -1.81 -6.22
C LEU A 205 -6.96 -0.69 -7.05
N LEU A 206 -5.71 -0.32 -6.73
CA LEU A 206 -5.01 0.77 -7.40
C LEU A 206 -4.46 0.40 -8.78
N ARG A 207 -4.15 -0.89 -9.01
CA ARG A 207 -3.58 -1.39 -10.29
C ARG A 207 -2.26 -0.72 -10.70
N SER A 208 -1.57 -0.07 -9.76
CA SER A 208 -0.36 0.71 -9.99
C SER A 208 0.74 0.41 -8.97
N ASN A 209 1.88 1.12 -9.09
CA ASN A 209 2.88 1.12 -8.04
C ASN A 209 2.25 1.59 -6.70
N SER A 210 2.58 0.89 -5.62
CA SER A 210 2.19 1.22 -4.25
C SER A 210 3.37 0.91 -3.33
N ASP A 211 3.60 1.73 -2.31
CA ASP A 211 4.56 1.44 -1.24
C ASP A 211 3.90 1.79 0.09
N VAL A 212 3.93 0.84 1.02
CA VAL A 212 3.32 0.94 2.34
C VAL A 212 4.42 0.69 3.36
N THR A 213 4.65 1.68 4.22
CA THR A 213 5.72 1.64 5.22
C THR A 213 5.12 1.78 6.61
N SER A 214 5.43 0.83 7.49
CA SER A 214 5.13 0.94 8.92
C SER A 214 6.16 1.83 9.62
N LEU A 215 5.69 2.86 10.32
CA LEU A 215 6.53 3.84 11.03
C LEU A 215 6.23 3.79 12.52
N LEU A 216 7.02 3.01 13.24
CA LEU A 216 6.81 2.75 14.68
C LEU A 216 7.71 3.60 15.59
N SER A 217 8.68 4.32 15.01
CA SER A 217 9.55 5.24 15.74
C SER A 217 8.90 6.62 15.86
N GLY A 218 8.92 7.19 17.07
CA GLY A 218 8.47 8.56 17.31
C GLY A 218 9.22 9.60 16.47
N THR A 219 10.50 9.38 16.14
CA THR A 219 11.27 10.27 15.26
C THR A 219 10.79 10.19 13.81
N ALA A 220 10.55 8.96 13.32
CA ALA A 220 10.04 8.75 11.97
C ALA A 220 8.62 9.33 11.81
N LEU A 221 7.77 9.13 12.82
CA LEU A 221 6.42 9.70 12.85
C LEU A 221 6.45 11.24 12.85
N LYS A 222 7.29 11.86 13.70
CA LYS A 222 7.47 13.31 13.71
C LYS A 222 7.94 13.84 12.36
N ALA A 223 8.88 13.15 11.72
CA ALA A 223 9.37 13.53 10.40
C ALA A 223 8.26 13.47 9.33
N VAL A 224 7.41 12.43 9.36
CA VAL A 224 6.28 12.33 8.43
C VAL A 224 5.20 13.36 8.73
N VAL A 225 4.87 13.61 10.00
CA VAL A 225 3.93 14.67 10.37
C VAL A 225 4.44 16.02 9.90
N ALA A 226 5.72 16.33 10.10
CA ALA A 226 6.35 17.56 9.61
C ALA A 226 6.31 17.65 8.08
N TYR A 227 6.67 16.56 7.39
CA TYR A 227 6.62 16.47 5.93
C TYR A 227 5.20 16.71 5.42
N VAL A 228 4.20 16.00 5.93
CA VAL A 228 2.80 16.18 5.52
C VAL A 228 2.31 17.60 5.85
N THR A 229 2.70 18.15 6.99
CA THR A 229 2.36 19.55 7.36
C THR A 229 2.92 20.53 6.34
N ASP A 230 4.15 20.35 5.85
CA ASP A 230 4.76 21.20 4.81
C ASP A 230 3.94 21.21 3.50
N TYR A 231 3.41 20.04 3.08
CA TYR A 231 2.50 19.99 1.92
C TYR A 231 1.16 20.65 2.21
N ILE A 232 0.63 20.48 3.42
CA ILE A 232 -0.63 21.09 3.84
C ILE A 232 -0.55 22.61 3.88
N THR A 233 0.57 23.14 4.38
CA THR A 233 0.79 24.59 4.52
C THR A 233 1.37 25.23 3.26
N LYS A 234 1.66 24.44 2.23
CA LYS A 234 2.19 24.93 0.96
C LYS A 234 1.23 25.96 0.36
N THR A 235 1.72 27.18 0.17
CA THR A 235 0.91 28.27 -0.37
C THR A 235 0.44 27.88 -1.79
N PRO A 236 -0.86 28.08 -2.12
CA PRO A 236 -1.35 27.83 -3.46
C PRO A 236 -0.55 28.61 -4.51
N LEU A 237 -0.52 28.10 -5.75
CA LEU A 237 0.14 28.77 -6.86
C LEU A 237 -0.33 30.22 -6.95
N LYS A 238 0.63 31.14 -7.06
CA LYS A 238 0.32 32.56 -7.20
C LYS A 238 -0.53 32.76 -8.46
N THR A 239 -1.58 33.57 -8.37
CA THR A 239 -2.58 33.74 -9.42
C THR A 239 -1.97 34.10 -10.78
N TYR A 240 -0.89 34.89 -10.81
CA TYR A 240 -0.20 35.23 -12.05
C TYR A 240 0.44 34.01 -12.74
N THR A 241 0.91 33.01 -12.00
CA THR A 241 1.48 31.77 -12.55
C THR A 241 0.39 30.94 -13.23
N ILE A 242 -0.83 30.95 -12.67
CA ILE A 242 -1.99 30.29 -13.27
C ILE A 242 -2.35 30.99 -14.59
N PHE A 243 -2.46 32.32 -14.59
CA PHE A 243 -2.76 33.08 -15.80
C PHE A 243 -1.67 32.95 -16.88
N GLN A 244 -0.40 32.92 -16.48
CA GLN A 244 0.73 32.67 -17.38
C GLN A 244 0.61 31.29 -18.04
N THR A 245 0.30 30.25 -17.26
CA THR A 245 0.11 28.89 -17.78
C THR A 245 -1.06 28.81 -18.76
N ILE A 246 -2.17 29.49 -18.46
CA ILE A 246 -3.33 29.59 -19.37
C ILE A 246 -2.90 30.25 -20.67
N ARG A 247 -2.22 31.40 -20.60
CA ARG A 247 -1.72 32.11 -21.78
C ARG A 247 -0.82 31.23 -22.64
N ASP A 248 0.14 30.53 -22.04
CA ASP A 248 1.10 29.68 -22.77
C ASP A 248 0.45 28.47 -23.47
N VAL A 249 -0.72 28.02 -23.00
CA VAL A 249 -1.52 26.97 -23.67
C VAL A 249 -2.32 27.54 -24.85
N PHE A 250 -2.80 28.77 -24.75
CA PHE A 250 -3.58 29.43 -25.79
C PHE A 250 -2.74 30.15 -26.86
N ASP A 251 -1.47 30.47 -26.57
CA ASP A 251 -0.50 31.06 -27.51
C ASP A 251 0.28 29.98 -28.31
N ARG A 252 -0.19 28.72 -28.31
CA ARG A 252 0.28 27.64 -29.20
C ARG A 252 -0.73 27.41 -30.33
#